data_AF-A0A6U1SUR2-F1
#
_entry.id   AF-A0A6U1SUR2-F1
#
_cell.length_a   1.000
_cell.length_b   1.000
_cell.length_c   1.000
_cell.angle_alpha   90.00
_cell.angle_beta   90.00
_cell.angle_gamma   90.00
#
_symmetry.space_group_name_H-M   'P 1'
#
loop_
_entity.id
_entity.type
_entity.pdbx_description
1 polymer ?
#
loop_
_entity_poly.entity_id
_entity_poly.type
_entity_poly.pdbx_seq_one_letter_code
_entity_poly.pdbx_strand_id
1 'polypeptide(L)'
;EVGGVDALSDMTNRFYSLAFKDATLDKFIRSRDDPHGRRFATWIHQKLGGPGDLWDQDRASRSTEPVRVAGGHQVVVHDRSSAHVAAWYSPKRPSREVGRHFKLDECRVWMRLHFRAMREAGILEKSPSFADYYVRFIGHFVRVYERTAQAFAREAFRWSADPENIALYERGGRKMTDILGLSLGEAMLQITEEEANDTEWPYIKEEPHMEK
;
A
#
# COMPACT_ATOMS: atom_id res chain seq x y z
N GLU A 1 16.06 -13.07 -7.18
CA GLU A 1 15.16 -14.08 -6.58
C GLU A 1 13.74 -14.02 -7.15
N VAL A 2 13.02 -12.89 -7.05
CA VAL A 2 11.60 -12.84 -7.48
C VAL A 2 11.33 -12.59 -8.96
N GLY A 3 12.34 -12.30 -9.79
CA GLY A 3 12.16 -11.99 -11.21
C GLY A 3 12.17 -10.50 -11.56
N GLY A 4 12.72 -9.66 -10.68
CA GLY A 4 12.98 -8.24 -10.96
C GLY A 4 11.71 -7.39 -11.12
N VAL A 5 11.84 -6.30 -11.86
CA VAL A 5 10.77 -5.30 -12.05
C VAL A 5 9.52 -5.87 -12.72
N ASP A 6 9.64 -6.91 -13.54
CA ASP A 6 8.50 -7.54 -14.23
C ASP A 6 7.59 -8.26 -13.24
N ALA A 7 8.16 -9.04 -12.32
CA ALA A 7 7.40 -9.70 -11.26
C ALA A 7 6.75 -8.69 -10.31
N LEU A 8 7.46 -7.61 -9.97
CA LEU A 8 6.90 -6.51 -9.18
C LEU A 8 5.79 -5.78 -9.94
N SER A 9 5.90 -5.65 -11.25
CA SER A 9 4.87 -5.04 -12.11
C SER A 9 3.60 -5.88 -12.14
N ASP A 10 3.72 -7.21 -12.27
CA ASP A 10 2.55 -8.10 -12.18
C ASP A 10 1.85 -7.97 -10.82
N MET A 11 2.60 -8.09 -9.72
CA MET A 11 2.08 -7.92 -8.36
C MET A 11 1.37 -6.57 -8.17
N THR A 12 2.00 -5.46 -8.56
CA THR A 12 1.44 -4.12 -8.33
C THR A 12 0.26 -3.83 -9.27
N ASN A 13 0.25 -4.36 -10.49
CA ASN A 13 -0.92 -4.28 -11.38
C ASN A 13 -2.13 -5.05 -10.82
N ARG A 14 -1.90 -6.23 -10.22
CA ARG A 14 -2.93 -6.98 -9.50
C ARG A 14 -3.44 -6.20 -8.30
N PHE A 15 -2.54 -5.60 -7.52
CA PHE A 15 -2.93 -4.75 -6.39
C PHE A 15 -3.86 -3.61 -6.83
N TYR A 16 -3.48 -2.84 -7.85
CA TYR A 16 -4.35 -1.75 -8.33
C TYR A 16 -5.65 -2.26 -8.94
N SER A 17 -5.65 -3.43 -9.58
CA SER A 17 -6.89 -4.09 -10.03
C SER A 17 -7.84 -4.44 -8.89
N LEU A 18 -7.32 -4.80 -7.72
CA LEU A 18 -8.10 -4.98 -6.49
C LEU A 18 -8.53 -3.63 -5.91
N ALA A 19 -7.61 -2.66 -5.81
CA ALA A 19 -7.86 -1.35 -5.21
C ALA A 19 -8.92 -0.53 -5.97
N PHE A 20 -8.97 -0.62 -7.31
CA PHE A 20 -10.02 0.03 -8.12
C PHE A 20 -11.42 -0.54 -7.89
N LYS A 21 -11.52 -1.76 -7.33
CA LYS A 21 -12.79 -2.42 -7.03
C LYS A 21 -13.18 -2.29 -5.55
N ASP A 22 -12.24 -1.90 -4.69
CA ASP A 22 -12.47 -1.74 -3.25
C ASP A 22 -13.15 -0.40 -2.96
N ALA A 23 -14.24 -0.44 -2.19
CA ALA A 23 -15.05 0.74 -1.88
C ALA A 23 -14.32 1.77 -1.00
N THR A 24 -13.27 1.36 -0.28
CA THR A 24 -12.45 2.22 0.57
C THR A 24 -11.31 2.84 -0.21
N LEU A 25 -10.63 2.08 -1.09
CA LEU A 25 -9.42 2.53 -1.78
C LEU A 25 -9.71 3.33 -3.06
N ASP A 26 -10.72 2.97 -3.86
CA ASP A 26 -10.93 3.65 -5.15
C ASP A 26 -11.20 5.15 -5.00
N LYS A 27 -11.78 5.59 -3.87
CA LYS A 27 -12.00 7.02 -3.57
C LYS A 27 -10.69 7.81 -3.48
N PHE A 28 -9.57 7.15 -3.17
CA PHE A 28 -8.24 7.79 -3.11
C PHE A 28 -7.53 7.83 -4.47
N ILE A 29 -8.00 7.02 -5.43
CA ILE A 29 -7.35 6.89 -6.73
C ILE A 29 -8.02 7.87 -7.70
N ARG A 30 -7.43 9.07 -7.83
CA ARG A 30 -7.94 10.17 -8.66
C ARG A 30 -8.25 9.74 -10.10
N SER A 31 -7.30 9.11 -10.77
CA SER A 31 -7.41 8.64 -12.16
C SER A 31 -7.05 7.16 -12.23
N ARG A 32 -7.79 6.36 -12.99
CA ARG A 32 -7.43 4.94 -13.23
C ARG A 32 -6.50 4.78 -14.44
N ASP A 33 -6.32 5.83 -15.24
CA ASP A 33 -5.50 5.82 -16.45
C ASP A 33 -4.01 6.07 -16.16
N ASP A 34 -3.68 6.53 -14.95
CA ASP A 34 -2.28 6.67 -14.53
C ASP A 34 -1.65 5.26 -14.44
N PRO A 35 -0.36 5.09 -14.82
CA PRO A 35 0.33 3.79 -14.81
C PRO A 35 0.76 3.39 -13.39
N HIS A 36 -0.21 3.26 -12.48
CA HIS A 36 -0.01 3.10 -11.05
C HIS A 36 0.86 1.90 -10.68
N GLY A 37 0.57 0.73 -11.27
CA GLY A 37 1.34 -0.48 -11.02
C GLY A 37 2.81 -0.31 -11.41
N ARG A 38 3.08 0.13 -12.64
CA ARG A 38 4.46 0.42 -13.10
C ARG A 38 5.18 1.42 -12.20
N ARG A 39 4.52 2.53 -11.83
CA ARG A 39 5.10 3.54 -10.93
C ARG A 39 5.49 2.90 -9.59
N PHE A 40 4.63 2.05 -9.05
CA PHE A 40 4.91 1.40 -7.77
C PHE A 40 6.01 0.33 -7.91
N ALA A 41 5.96 -0.50 -8.94
CA ALA A 41 6.95 -1.55 -9.19
C ALA A 41 8.36 -1.00 -9.37
N THR A 42 8.52 0.06 -10.17
CA THR A 42 9.83 0.72 -10.39
C THR A 42 10.34 1.37 -9.11
N TRP A 43 9.45 1.98 -8.31
CA TRP A 43 9.81 2.52 -7.00
C TRP A 43 10.31 1.42 -6.04
N ILE A 44 9.60 0.28 -5.96
CA ILE A 44 10.02 -0.87 -5.14
C ILE A 44 11.37 -1.39 -5.64
N HIS A 45 11.50 -1.66 -6.95
CA HIS A 45 12.72 -2.17 -7.56
C HIS A 45 13.94 -1.33 -7.19
N GLN A 46 13.85 0.00 -7.36
CA GLN A 46 14.96 0.89 -7.03
C GLN A 46 15.18 0.99 -5.51
N LYS A 47 14.12 1.02 -4.69
CA LYS A 47 14.26 1.05 -3.23
C LYS A 47 14.86 -0.21 -2.62
N LEU A 48 14.75 -1.34 -3.31
CA LEU A 48 15.37 -2.61 -2.90
C LEU A 48 16.77 -2.81 -3.49
N GLY A 49 17.39 -1.76 -4.06
CA GLY A 49 18.73 -1.85 -4.63
C GLY A 49 18.79 -2.58 -5.98
N GLY A 50 17.66 -2.71 -6.67
CA GLY A 50 17.63 -3.21 -8.03
C GLY A 50 18.50 -2.35 -8.97
N PRO A 51 19.12 -2.95 -9.99
CA PRO A 51 20.04 -2.22 -10.88
C PRO A 51 19.32 -1.10 -11.66
N GLY A 52 20.06 -0.01 -11.88
CA GLY A 52 19.65 1.15 -12.68
C GLY A 52 18.69 2.11 -11.97
N ASP A 53 18.32 3.17 -12.70
CA ASP A 53 17.55 4.30 -12.17
C ASP A 53 16.12 4.35 -12.75
N LEU A 54 15.48 3.18 -12.88
CA LEU A 54 14.21 3.05 -13.59
C LEU A 54 13.12 3.97 -13.03
N TRP A 55 13.01 4.10 -11.71
CA TRP A 55 12.01 4.99 -11.11
C TRP A 55 12.32 6.46 -11.41
N ASP A 56 13.59 6.88 -11.35
CA ASP A 56 13.96 8.26 -11.63
C ASP A 56 13.81 8.63 -13.11
N GLN A 57 14.12 7.71 -14.02
CA GLN A 57 13.87 7.88 -15.46
C GLN A 57 12.37 7.95 -15.78
N ASP A 58 11.59 7.02 -15.23
CA ASP A 58 10.12 7.03 -15.34
C ASP A 58 9.52 8.28 -14.69
N ARG A 59 10.15 8.85 -13.65
CA ARG A 59 9.70 10.08 -12.99
C ARG A 59 10.04 11.31 -13.82
N ALA A 60 11.27 11.43 -14.31
CA ALA A 60 11.73 12.57 -15.12
C ALA A 60 10.91 12.77 -16.41
N SER A 61 10.36 11.68 -16.96
CA SER A 61 9.51 11.70 -18.15
C SER A 61 8.02 12.02 -17.89
N ARG A 62 7.58 12.13 -16.63
CA ARG A 62 6.18 12.43 -16.31
C ARG A 62 5.86 13.88 -16.61
N SER A 63 4.61 14.11 -17.02
CA SER A 63 4.05 15.46 -17.10
C SER A 63 4.21 16.19 -15.76
N THR A 64 4.64 17.44 -15.84
CA THR A 64 4.69 18.38 -14.72
C THR A 64 3.48 19.32 -14.73
N GLU A 65 2.49 19.08 -15.60
CA GLU A 65 1.27 19.85 -15.65
C GLU A 65 0.43 19.64 -14.38
N PRO A 66 -0.01 20.72 -13.71
CA PRO A 66 -0.90 20.60 -12.57
C PRO A 66 -2.24 19.99 -12.97
N VAL A 67 -2.72 19.05 -12.17
CA VAL A 67 -4.08 18.51 -12.29
C VAL A 67 -4.98 19.10 -11.22
N ARG A 68 -6.23 19.38 -11.58
CA ARG A 68 -7.24 19.82 -10.61
C ARG A 68 -7.62 18.66 -9.69
N VAL A 69 -7.73 18.97 -8.40
CA VAL A 69 -8.22 18.08 -7.36
C VAL A 69 -9.35 18.78 -6.59
N ALA A 70 -9.98 18.14 -5.60
CA ALA A 70 -11.09 18.74 -4.85
C ALA A 70 -10.67 20.00 -4.08
N GLY A 71 -11.65 20.80 -3.65
CA GLY A 71 -11.43 22.00 -2.84
C GLY A 71 -10.80 23.17 -3.59
N GLY A 72 -10.80 23.16 -4.93
CA GLY A 72 -10.19 24.21 -5.75
C GLY A 72 -8.65 24.13 -5.83
N HIS A 73 -8.05 23.04 -5.31
CA HIS A 73 -6.61 22.84 -5.34
C HIS A 73 -6.13 22.29 -6.70
N GLN A 74 -4.84 22.49 -6.97
CA GLN A 74 -4.12 21.89 -8.08
C GLN A 74 -2.84 21.24 -7.56
N VAL A 75 -2.47 20.09 -8.11
CA VAL A 75 -1.29 19.32 -7.68
C VAL A 75 -0.57 18.82 -8.92
N VAL A 76 0.77 18.91 -8.92
CA VAL A 76 1.59 18.23 -9.94
C VAL A 76 1.88 16.81 -9.45
N VAL A 77 1.30 15.80 -10.08
CA VAL A 77 1.43 14.39 -9.67
C VAL A 77 2.69 13.77 -10.30
N HIS A 78 3.85 14.12 -9.75
CA HIS A 78 5.14 13.78 -10.33
C HIS A 78 5.85 12.64 -9.60
N ASP A 79 5.80 12.65 -8.27
CA ASP A 79 6.50 11.70 -7.39
C ASP A 79 5.55 11.00 -6.40
N ARG A 80 6.12 10.18 -5.51
CA ARG A 80 5.35 9.48 -4.48
C ARG A 80 4.61 10.46 -3.56
N SER A 81 5.28 11.51 -3.07
CA SER A 81 4.72 12.42 -2.08
C SER A 81 3.55 13.22 -2.66
N SER A 82 3.76 13.82 -3.83
CA SER A 82 2.73 14.55 -4.57
C SER A 82 1.56 13.67 -5.02
N ALA A 83 1.81 12.40 -5.35
CA ALA A 83 0.73 11.44 -5.61
C ALA A 83 -0.16 11.19 -4.38
N HIS A 84 0.42 11.08 -3.18
CA HIS A 84 -0.36 10.95 -1.95
C HIS A 84 -1.11 12.24 -1.60
N VAL A 85 -0.54 13.43 -1.87
CA VAL A 85 -1.29 14.69 -1.76
C VAL A 85 -2.51 14.68 -2.70
N ALA A 86 -2.34 14.28 -3.96
CA ALA A 86 -3.45 14.17 -4.90
C ALA A 86 -4.51 13.14 -4.45
N ALA A 87 -4.09 12.06 -3.78
CA ALA A 87 -5.01 11.10 -3.18
C ALA A 87 -5.78 11.71 -2.00
N TRP A 88 -5.13 12.49 -1.13
CA TRP A 88 -5.79 13.17 -0.03
C TRP A 88 -6.86 14.14 -0.51
N TYR A 89 -6.60 14.83 -1.62
CA TYR A 89 -7.54 15.75 -2.25
C TYR A 89 -8.36 15.13 -3.39
N SER A 90 -8.42 13.81 -3.51
CA SER A 90 -9.13 13.15 -4.61
C SER A 90 -10.61 13.62 -4.69
N PRO A 91 -11.11 13.97 -5.89
CA PRO A 91 -12.50 14.43 -6.08
C PRO A 91 -13.55 13.33 -5.86
N LYS A 92 -13.13 12.06 -5.78
CA LYS A 92 -14.01 10.94 -5.45
C LYS A 92 -14.32 10.84 -3.95
N ARG A 93 -13.61 11.59 -3.09
CA ARG A 93 -13.82 11.55 -1.64
C ARG A 93 -15.03 12.38 -1.24
N PRO A 94 -15.76 11.99 -0.17
CA PRO A 94 -16.75 12.85 0.44
C PRO A 94 -16.14 14.22 0.80
N SER A 95 -16.89 15.31 0.59
CA SER A 95 -16.40 16.68 0.82
C SER A 95 -15.81 16.89 2.22
N ARG A 96 -16.43 16.29 3.25
CA ARG A 96 -15.96 16.32 4.65
C ARG A 96 -14.65 15.55 4.91
N GLU A 97 -14.16 14.75 3.95
CA GLU A 97 -12.92 13.97 4.06
C GLU A 97 -11.80 14.48 3.15
N VAL A 98 -12.08 15.43 2.25
CA VAL A 98 -11.07 16.00 1.35
C VAL A 98 -9.94 16.64 2.17
N GLY A 99 -8.68 16.36 1.80
CA GLY A 99 -7.49 16.84 2.49
C GLY A 99 -7.09 16.01 3.73
N ARG A 100 -7.95 15.12 4.23
CA ARG A 100 -7.64 14.26 5.38
C ARG A 100 -6.60 13.20 4.99
N HIS A 101 -5.54 13.07 5.78
CA HIS A 101 -4.56 11.99 5.63
C HIS A 101 -5.20 10.60 5.86
N PHE A 102 -4.53 9.53 5.43
CA PHE A 102 -5.01 8.16 5.60
C PHE A 102 -5.18 7.80 7.07
N LYS A 103 -6.15 6.93 7.37
CA LYS A 103 -6.40 6.40 8.71
C LYS A 103 -5.97 4.94 8.80
N LEU A 104 -5.93 4.45 10.04
CA LEU A 104 -5.43 3.11 10.35
C LEU A 104 -6.17 2.03 9.57
N ASP A 105 -7.50 2.07 9.58
CA ASP A 105 -8.35 1.13 8.86
C ASP A 105 -8.10 1.17 7.34
N GLU A 106 -7.99 2.36 6.75
CA GLU A 106 -7.68 2.57 5.33
C GLU A 106 -6.28 1.99 4.96
N CYS A 107 -5.28 2.20 5.82
CA CYS A 107 -3.95 1.60 5.66
C CYS A 107 -3.98 0.07 5.79
N ARG A 108 -4.81 -0.48 6.68
CA ARG A 108 -4.99 -1.93 6.83
C ARG A 108 -5.68 -2.56 5.62
N VAL A 109 -6.71 -1.92 5.06
CA VAL A 109 -7.32 -2.34 3.78
C VAL A 109 -6.27 -2.38 2.67
N TRP A 110 -5.46 -1.32 2.57
CA TRP A 110 -4.38 -1.24 1.59
C TRP A 110 -3.40 -2.43 1.74
N MET A 111 -2.92 -2.71 2.96
CA MET A 111 -1.97 -3.80 3.19
C MET A 111 -2.58 -5.17 2.89
N ARG A 112 -3.83 -5.42 3.31
CA ARG A 112 -4.53 -6.69 3.06
C ARG A 112 -4.65 -6.98 1.57
N LEU A 113 -5.06 -5.99 0.76
CA LEU A 113 -5.16 -6.16 -0.69
C LEU A 113 -3.79 -6.24 -1.38
N HIS A 114 -2.80 -5.52 -0.88
CA HIS A 114 -1.42 -5.57 -1.40
C HIS A 114 -0.79 -6.95 -1.17
N PHE A 115 -0.94 -7.52 0.02
CA PHE A 115 -0.44 -8.86 0.32
C PHE A 115 -1.24 -9.97 -0.38
N ARG A 116 -2.55 -9.78 -0.61
CA ARG A 116 -3.32 -10.65 -1.51
C ARG A 116 -2.75 -10.64 -2.91
N ALA A 117 -2.48 -9.46 -3.48
CA ALA A 117 -1.88 -9.33 -4.81
C ALA A 117 -0.49 -9.96 -4.90
N MET A 118 0.32 -9.86 -3.83
CA MET A 118 1.61 -10.54 -3.74
C MET A 118 1.49 -12.06 -3.84
N ARG A 119 0.50 -12.66 -3.16
CA ARG A 119 0.20 -14.10 -3.26
C ARG A 119 -0.29 -14.48 -4.66
N GLU A 120 -1.24 -13.73 -5.20
CA GLU A 120 -1.79 -13.98 -6.54
C GLU A 120 -0.75 -13.83 -7.67
N ALA A 121 0.32 -13.06 -7.45
CA ALA A 121 1.46 -12.93 -8.36
C ALA A 121 2.49 -14.07 -8.22
N GLY A 122 2.30 -15.01 -7.29
CA GLY A 122 3.19 -16.14 -7.07
C GLY A 122 4.51 -15.77 -6.37
N ILE A 123 4.62 -14.58 -5.77
CA ILE A 123 5.87 -14.10 -5.15
C ILE A 123 6.26 -14.97 -3.96
N LEU A 124 5.27 -15.37 -3.16
CA LEU A 124 5.48 -16.17 -1.96
C LEU A 124 6.02 -17.57 -2.31
N GLU A 125 5.42 -18.21 -3.30
CA GLU A 125 5.79 -19.55 -3.78
C GLU A 125 7.17 -19.53 -4.43
N LYS A 126 7.49 -18.44 -5.15
CA LYS A 126 8.77 -18.28 -5.83
C LYS A 126 9.93 -17.95 -4.89
N SER A 127 9.70 -17.13 -3.87
CA SER A 127 10.74 -16.74 -2.91
C SER A 127 10.11 -16.39 -1.54
N PRO A 128 10.00 -17.39 -0.65
CA PRO A 128 9.51 -17.18 0.72
C PRO A 128 10.37 -16.20 1.53
N SER A 129 11.69 -16.23 1.33
CA SER A 129 12.65 -15.32 1.97
C SER A 129 12.38 -13.86 1.59
N PHE A 130 12.21 -13.59 0.29
CA PHE A 130 11.85 -12.26 -0.18
C PHE A 130 10.48 -11.84 0.36
N ALA A 131 9.50 -12.74 0.38
CA ALA A 131 8.17 -12.42 0.87
C ALA A 131 8.18 -12.01 2.35
N ASP A 132 8.92 -12.71 3.23
CA ASP A 132 9.07 -12.30 4.64
C ASP A 132 9.69 -10.90 4.76
N TYR A 133 10.81 -10.69 4.06
CA TYR A 133 11.47 -9.39 4.01
C TYR A 133 10.54 -8.30 3.47
N TYR A 134 9.76 -8.59 2.44
CA TYR A 134 8.89 -7.63 1.79
C TYR A 134 7.69 -7.22 2.67
N VAL A 135 7.15 -8.14 3.47
CA VAL A 135 6.12 -7.81 4.47
C VAL A 135 6.66 -6.83 5.50
N ARG A 136 7.91 -7.02 5.96
CA ARG A 136 8.62 -6.06 6.83
C ARG A 136 8.82 -4.71 6.15
N PHE A 137 9.34 -4.73 4.92
CA PHE A 137 9.53 -3.53 4.11
C PHE A 137 8.24 -2.70 3.99
N ILE A 138 7.11 -3.34 3.67
CA ILE A 138 5.81 -2.67 3.59
C ILE A 138 5.35 -2.15 4.95
N GLY A 139 5.51 -2.94 6.02
CA GLY A 139 5.22 -2.50 7.39
C GLY A 139 6.01 -1.25 7.78
N HIS A 140 7.28 -1.16 7.38
CA HIS A 140 8.11 0.01 7.62
C HIS A 140 7.57 1.25 6.88
N PHE A 141 7.25 1.11 5.59
CA PHE A 141 6.85 2.26 4.77
C PHE A 141 5.44 2.75 5.06
N VAL A 142 4.50 1.88 5.47
CA VAL A 142 3.14 2.33 5.80
C VAL A 142 3.12 3.27 7.00
N ARG A 143 4.08 3.13 7.93
CA ARG A 143 4.27 4.00 9.10
C ARG A 143 4.42 5.49 8.74
N VAL A 144 4.96 5.80 7.56
CA VAL A 144 5.12 7.17 7.07
C VAL A 144 3.77 7.87 6.95
N TYR A 145 2.71 7.11 6.63
CA TYR A 145 1.39 7.66 6.41
C TYR A 145 0.48 7.54 7.63
N GLU A 146 0.58 6.43 8.35
CA GLU A 146 -0.16 6.20 9.58
C GLU A 146 0.74 5.39 10.52
N ARG A 147 1.14 6.01 11.63
CA ARG A 147 2.23 5.50 12.48
C ARG A 147 1.88 4.15 13.13
N THR A 148 0.61 3.92 13.44
CA THR A 148 0.16 2.70 14.13
C THR A 148 -0.05 1.51 13.20
N ALA A 149 -0.21 1.76 11.89
CA ALA A 149 -0.48 0.73 10.90
C ALA A 149 0.60 -0.34 10.79
N GLN A 150 1.86 -0.03 11.10
CA GLN A 150 2.95 -1.01 11.00
C GLN A 150 2.69 -2.29 11.82
N ALA A 151 2.08 -2.19 13.01
CA ALA A 151 1.82 -3.35 13.88
C ALA A 151 0.88 -4.38 13.22
N PHE A 152 0.10 -3.96 12.23
CA PHE A 152 -0.91 -4.77 11.57
C PHE A 152 -0.44 -5.41 10.26
N ALA A 153 0.81 -5.20 9.84
CA ALA A 153 1.28 -5.76 8.58
C ALA A 153 1.33 -7.30 8.61
N ARG A 154 1.71 -7.93 9.73
CA ARG A 154 1.62 -9.39 9.89
C ARG A 154 0.18 -9.90 9.89
N GLU A 155 -0.73 -9.17 10.55
CA GLU A 155 -2.17 -9.46 10.53
C GLU A 155 -2.74 -9.39 9.12
N ALA A 156 -2.44 -8.31 8.38
CA ALA A 156 -2.85 -8.14 7.00
C ALA A 156 -2.30 -9.26 6.10
N PHE A 157 -1.06 -9.69 6.35
CA PHE A 157 -0.46 -10.81 5.62
C PHE A 157 -1.15 -12.14 5.93
N ARG A 158 -1.54 -12.40 7.18
CA ARG A 158 -2.35 -13.58 7.55
C ARG A 158 -3.75 -13.52 6.95
N TRP A 159 -4.43 -12.38 7.05
CA TRP A 159 -5.75 -12.16 6.45
C TRP A 159 -5.76 -12.51 4.97
N SER A 160 -4.73 -12.08 4.23
CA SER A 160 -4.60 -12.35 2.79
C SER A 160 -4.39 -13.83 2.43
N ALA A 161 -4.03 -14.68 3.38
CA ALA A 161 -3.85 -16.11 3.17
C ALA A 161 -5.17 -16.90 3.26
N ASP A 162 -6.19 -16.32 3.87
CA ASP A 162 -7.41 -17.01 4.25
C ASP A 162 -8.49 -16.85 3.15
N PRO A 163 -8.88 -17.95 2.48
CA PRO A 163 -9.90 -17.89 1.43
C PRO A 163 -11.28 -17.49 1.95
N GLU A 164 -11.60 -17.75 3.22
CA GLU A 164 -12.88 -17.35 3.81
C GLU A 164 -12.94 -15.83 3.97
N ASN A 165 -11.86 -15.21 4.44
CA ASN A 165 -11.72 -13.75 4.52
C ASN A 165 -11.93 -13.09 3.16
N ILE A 166 -11.30 -13.63 2.12
CA ILE A 166 -11.45 -13.14 0.75
C ILE A 166 -12.89 -13.27 0.27
N ALA A 167 -13.52 -14.42 0.51
CA ALA A 167 -14.90 -14.67 0.10
C ALA A 167 -15.89 -13.75 0.84
N LEU A 168 -15.70 -13.52 2.14
CA LEU A 168 -16.50 -12.59 2.94
C LEU A 168 -16.35 -11.16 2.43
N TYR A 169 -15.13 -10.71 2.15
CA TYR A 169 -14.85 -9.40 1.56
C TYR A 169 -15.56 -9.22 0.21
N GLU A 170 -15.50 -10.22 -0.67
CA GLU A 170 -16.13 -10.14 -1.99
C GLU A 170 -17.66 -10.18 -1.93
N ARG A 171 -18.24 -11.06 -1.10
CA ARG A 171 -19.71 -11.10 -0.84
C ARG A 171 -20.20 -9.83 -0.16
N GLY A 172 -19.39 -9.22 0.70
CA GLY A 172 -19.65 -7.97 1.40
C GLY A 172 -19.53 -6.71 0.54
N GLY A 173 -19.53 -6.86 -0.79
CA GLY A 173 -19.44 -5.72 -1.71
C GLY A 173 -18.05 -5.08 -1.75
N ARG A 174 -16.99 -5.87 -1.49
CA ARG A 174 -15.59 -5.41 -1.47
C ARG A 174 -15.35 -4.29 -0.47
N LYS A 175 -15.75 -4.57 0.77
CA LYS A 175 -15.59 -3.69 1.92
C LYS A 175 -15.21 -4.53 3.15
N MET A 176 -14.11 -4.17 3.82
CA MET A 176 -13.60 -4.90 4.99
C MET A 176 -14.26 -4.39 6.28
N THR A 177 -15.52 -4.79 6.51
CA THR A 177 -16.33 -4.33 7.66
C THR A 177 -15.77 -4.78 9.01
N ASP A 178 -14.88 -5.76 9.03
CA ASP A 178 -14.19 -6.25 10.22
C ASP A 178 -13.09 -5.31 10.73
N ILE A 179 -12.68 -4.31 9.93
CA ILE A 179 -11.63 -3.34 10.32
C ILE A 179 -12.04 -1.87 10.15
N LEU A 180 -13.02 -1.58 9.30
CA LEU A 180 -13.44 -0.21 9.03
C LEU A 180 -14.17 0.40 10.22
N GLY A 181 -13.71 1.58 10.65
CA GLY A 181 -14.32 2.34 11.74
C GLY A 181 -13.91 1.91 13.16
N LEU A 182 -13.03 0.92 13.30
CA LEU A 182 -12.49 0.55 14.61
C LEU A 182 -11.63 1.68 15.19
N SER A 183 -11.74 1.89 16.51
CA SER A 183 -10.75 2.63 17.28
C SER A 183 -9.42 1.87 17.32
N LEU A 184 -8.34 2.56 17.71
CA LEU A 184 -7.05 1.90 17.89
C LEU A 184 -7.14 0.76 18.92
N GLY A 185 -7.84 0.97 20.04
CA GLY A 185 -8.00 -0.05 21.08
C GLY A 185 -8.68 -1.31 20.55
N GLU A 186 -9.79 -1.16 19.80
CA GLU A 186 -10.49 -2.28 19.17
C GLU A 186 -9.63 -2.97 18.11
N ALA A 187 -8.88 -2.21 17.31
CA ALA A 187 -7.97 -2.77 16.31
C ALA A 187 -6.87 -3.60 16.99
N MET A 188 -6.28 -3.13 18.09
CA MET A 188 -5.21 -3.84 18.81
C MET A 188 -5.66 -5.19 19.37
N LEU A 189 -6.96 -5.38 19.65
CA LEU A 189 -7.50 -6.69 20.05
C LEU A 189 -7.47 -7.74 18.92
N GLN A 190 -7.21 -7.33 17.68
CA GLN A 190 -7.15 -8.22 16.51
C GLN A 190 -5.75 -8.76 16.22
N ILE A 191 -4.74 -8.36 16.99
CA ILE A 191 -3.36 -8.86 16.90
C ILE A 191 -2.95 -9.47 18.24
N THR A 192 -1.92 -10.31 18.25
CA THR A 192 -1.45 -10.92 19.51
C THR A 192 -0.75 -9.88 20.38
N GLU A 193 -0.67 -10.14 21.69
CA GLU A 193 0.06 -9.27 22.62
C GLU A 193 1.54 -9.11 22.24
N GLU A 194 2.16 -10.17 21.73
CA GLU A 194 3.52 -10.14 21.19
C GLU A 194 3.62 -9.14 20.03
N GLU A 195 2.69 -9.20 19.07
CA GLU A 195 2.72 -8.30 17.92
C GLU A 195 2.42 -6.85 18.29
N ALA A 196 1.52 -6.64 19.25
CA ALA A 196 1.14 -5.33 19.75
C ALA A 196 2.30 -4.58 20.42
N ASN A 197 3.22 -5.32 21.06
CA ASN A 197 4.33 -4.78 21.83
C ASN A 197 5.69 -4.94 21.14
N ASP A 198 5.71 -5.41 19.88
CA ASP A 198 6.94 -5.62 19.12
C ASP A 198 7.57 -4.29 18.70
N THR A 199 8.72 -3.97 19.30
CA THR A 199 9.50 -2.76 19.00
C THR A 199 10.62 -3.01 18.01
N GLU A 200 10.88 -4.27 17.65
CA GLU A 200 11.99 -4.65 16.78
C GLU A 200 11.50 -4.81 15.35
N TRP A 201 10.38 -5.50 15.14
CA TRP A 201 9.73 -5.60 13.85
C TRP A 201 9.12 -4.26 13.43
N PRO A 202 9.15 -3.86 12.15
CA PRO A 202 9.67 -4.58 10.98
C PRO A 202 11.19 -4.43 10.73
N TYR A 203 11.94 -3.85 11.65
CA TYR A 203 13.37 -3.62 11.48
C TYR A 203 14.18 -4.90 11.69
N ILE A 204 15.25 -5.05 10.93
CA ILE A 204 16.30 -6.02 11.25
C ILE A 204 17.28 -5.27 12.17
N LYS A 205 17.68 -5.89 13.29
CA LYS A 205 18.53 -5.26 14.33
C LYS A 205 19.89 -4.73 13.82
N GLU A 206 20.27 -5.03 12.59
CA GLU A 206 21.49 -4.54 11.95
C GLU A 206 21.21 -4.20 10.47
N GLU A 207 21.08 -2.91 10.14
CA GLU A 207 21.77 -2.31 8.98
C GLU A 207 21.71 -0.76 9.01
N PRO A 208 22.76 -0.07 8.51
CA PRO A 208 22.95 1.36 8.66
C PRO A 208 22.19 2.17 7.60
N HIS A 209 21.53 3.24 8.05
CA HIS A 209 21.12 4.41 7.26
C HIS A 209 20.46 4.16 5.88
N MET A 210 19.18 3.79 5.87
CA MET A 210 18.29 4.19 4.78
C MET A 210 17.76 5.60 5.06
N GLU A 211 18.43 6.62 4.52
CA GLU A 211 17.96 8.01 4.58
C GLU A 211 16.63 8.23 3.84
N LYS A 212 15.91 9.25 4.33
CA LYS A 212 14.51 9.60 4.03
C LYS A 212 14.27 10.04 2.60
#